data_AF-A0A9X1LSS7-F1
#
_entry.id   AF-A0A9X1LSS7-F1
#
_cell.length_a   1.000
_cell.length_b   1.000
_cell.length_c   1.000
_cell.angle_alpha   90.00
_cell.angle_beta   90.00
_cell.angle_gamma   90.00
#
_symmetry.space_group_name_H-M   'P 1'
#
loop_
_entity.id
_entity.type
_entity.pdbx_description
1 polymer ?
#
loop_
_entity_poly.entity_id
_entity_poly.type
_entity_poly.pdbx_seq_one_letter_code
_entity_poly.pdbx_strand_id
1 'polypeptide(L)'
;MTKTRTGVSAETLASISTPDHIDTRLGPLDFVDGAPSEATAELLYDHWAFINGVKAFVDGYPGASLVGIRRGFRSIGVEDNSLLLFSELMDSASVFLTANTDTVYALGFLDLSDGPMIVDVPSIPAPSGFLGTVDDMWFRWITDMGLPGPDRGHGGRYLLVGPEFEGTLPDGGFFVSHSRTNRVILLLRAFMIDNDPSAALDAIHNRLRISHYTPGGMGTAVATFLAGDSPLAGPAPAEETIIVEGSHVSFNTVPPSDWSYWEVLKELIDDEPVGSGDPELLGMLAAVGISKGKEFAPDPRMRRILEQAVAVGNATARTITFAPRDDEEFSYYPGSRWINMLFKGGYDFLTPPPEITPDGVVAYEGDGARKIDSRIAFFYPATGVTPAMCMRLTGIGSQYLIATRDANGEFFDGARDYRITLPADIPQSRFWSVILYDRQTRSMLQTDQPHPSIGSQTGTVKANDDGSTTIHIGPTAPEGAETNWLQSIPGKGYFVTLRLYNPLQSFFDKSWRPSEIQPV
;
A
#
# COMPACT_ATOMS: atom_id res chain seq x y z
N MET A 1 -37.65 34.30 51.62
CA MET A 1 -37.97 33.20 50.67
C MET A 1 -36.91 33.23 49.57
N THR A 2 -35.80 32.54 49.79
CA THR A 2 -34.71 32.41 48.82
C THR A 2 -35.22 31.50 47.71
N LYS A 3 -35.34 32.04 46.49
CA LYS A 3 -35.75 31.28 45.31
C LYS A 3 -34.82 30.07 45.18
N THR A 4 -35.36 28.87 45.41
CA THR A 4 -34.77 27.59 45.03
C THR A 4 -34.42 27.68 43.55
N ARG A 5 -33.12 27.72 43.22
CA ARG A 5 -32.65 27.47 41.86
C ARG A 5 -33.15 26.07 41.49
N THR A 6 -34.10 26.01 40.57
CA THR A 6 -34.46 24.82 39.78
C THR A 6 -33.19 24.15 39.23
N GLY A 7 -32.99 22.84 39.11
CA GLY A 7 -33.86 21.67 39.23
C GLY A 7 -33.07 20.41 38.79
N VAL A 8 -31.78 20.35 39.12
CA VAL A 8 -30.87 19.23 38.80
C VAL A 8 -30.46 18.56 40.11
N SER A 9 -30.47 17.23 40.15
CA SER A 9 -30.14 16.49 41.37
C SER A 9 -28.65 16.64 41.72
N ALA A 10 -28.32 16.54 43.02
CA ALA A 10 -26.92 16.54 43.47
C ALA A 10 -26.13 15.37 42.85
N GLU A 11 -26.78 14.22 42.63
CA GLU A 11 -26.20 13.06 41.97
C GLU A 11 -25.85 13.37 40.50
N THR A 12 -26.77 14.01 39.77
CA THR A 12 -26.52 14.45 38.38
C THR A 12 -25.39 15.47 38.30
N LEU A 13 -25.30 16.39 39.26
CA LEU A 13 -24.19 17.35 39.32
C LEU A 13 -22.87 16.65 39.64
N ALA A 14 -22.86 15.75 40.63
CA ALA A 14 -21.66 14.98 40.98
C ALA A 14 -21.19 14.09 39.82
N SER A 15 -22.09 13.48 39.04
CA SER A 15 -21.72 12.59 37.92
C SER A 15 -21.06 13.29 36.75
N ILE A 16 -21.23 14.62 36.62
CA ILE A 16 -20.63 15.43 35.55
C ILE A 16 -19.55 16.38 36.06
N SER A 17 -19.29 16.41 37.37
CA SER A 17 -18.29 17.30 37.97
C SER A 17 -16.89 16.73 37.78
N THR A 18 -15.93 17.62 37.49
CA THR A 18 -14.50 17.29 37.49
C THR A 18 -13.96 17.48 38.90
N PRO A 19 -13.31 16.46 39.51
CA PRO A 19 -12.61 16.64 40.78
C PRO A 19 -11.53 17.71 40.66
N ASP A 20 -11.33 18.50 41.72
CA ASP A 20 -10.27 19.53 41.78
C ASP A 20 -8.85 18.94 41.66
N HIS A 21 -8.69 17.64 41.87
CA HIS A 21 -7.42 16.93 41.73
C HIS A 21 -7.65 15.53 41.16
N ILE A 22 -6.86 15.17 40.13
CA ILE A 22 -6.91 13.87 39.47
C ILE A 22 -5.49 13.36 39.25
N ASP A 23 -5.16 12.19 39.79
CA ASP A 23 -3.90 11.50 39.53
C ASP A 23 -3.94 10.74 38.20
N THR A 24 -3.00 11.01 37.30
CA THR A 24 -2.91 10.35 35.99
C THR A 24 -1.50 9.88 35.66
N ARG A 25 -1.35 9.10 34.58
CA ARG A 25 -0.04 8.70 34.05
C ARG A 25 0.84 9.86 33.59
N LEU A 26 0.27 11.04 33.37
CA LEU A 26 1.00 12.26 33.00
C LEU A 26 1.50 13.03 34.23
N GLY A 27 1.03 12.64 35.42
CA GLY A 27 1.14 13.42 36.65
C GLY A 27 -0.23 13.91 37.15
N PRO A 28 -0.25 14.68 38.24
CA PRO A 28 -1.46 15.26 38.79
C PRO A 28 -2.05 16.31 37.84
N LEU A 29 -3.38 16.36 37.76
CA LEU A 29 -4.16 17.38 37.05
C LEU A 29 -5.01 18.12 38.07
N ASP A 30 -4.86 19.45 38.12
CA ASP A 30 -5.49 20.31 39.11
C ASP A 30 -6.51 21.26 38.46
N PHE A 31 -7.69 21.33 39.08
CA PHE A 31 -8.83 22.14 38.66
C PHE A 31 -9.37 22.97 39.82
N VAL A 32 -10.04 24.08 39.50
CA VAL A 32 -10.83 24.87 40.43
C VAL A 32 -12.20 25.11 39.82
N ASP A 33 -13.24 24.49 40.40
CA ASP A 33 -14.62 24.55 39.88
C ASP A 33 -14.70 24.16 38.39
N GLY A 34 -13.95 23.11 38.02
CA GLY A 34 -13.87 22.59 36.63
C GLY A 34 -12.94 23.35 35.69
N ALA A 35 -12.38 24.50 36.10
CA ALA A 35 -11.38 25.22 35.30
C ALA A 35 -9.97 24.66 35.56
N PRO A 36 -9.18 24.31 34.53
CA PRO A 36 -7.82 23.80 34.73
C PRO A 36 -6.88 24.88 35.24
N SER A 37 -5.90 24.49 36.07
CA SER A 37 -4.73 25.34 36.31
C SER A 37 -3.92 25.54 35.03
N GLU A 38 -3.11 26.61 34.96
CA GLU A 38 -2.24 26.90 33.81
C GLU A 38 -1.29 25.72 33.50
N ALA A 39 -0.66 25.16 34.52
CA ALA A 39 0.22 23.98 34.38
C ALA A 39 -0.53 22.74 33.87
N THR A 40 -1.77 22.52 34.32
CA THR A 40 -2.62 21.43 33.83
C THR A 40 -3.00 21.65 32.37
N ALA A 41 -3.36 22.88 31.98
CA ALA A 41 -3.70 23.22 30.61
C ALA A 41 -2.49 23.00 29.68
N GLU A 42 -1.32 23.52 30.03
CA GLU A 42 -0.08 23.32 29.25
C GLU A 42 0.25 21.84 29.10
N LEU A 43 0.24 21.06 30.19
CA LEU A 43 0.52 19.63 30.18
C LEU A 43 -0.45 18.87 29.25
N LEU A 44 -1.75 19.18 29.32
CA LEU A 44 -2.75 18.52 28.49
C LEU A 44 -2.66 18.93 27.02
N TYR A 45 -2.33 20.19 26.71
CA TYR A 45 -2.10 20.62 25.33
C TYR A 45 -0.84 20.00 24.72
N ASP A 46 0.25 19.87 25.48
CA ASP A 46 1.46 19.15 25.06
C ASP A 46 1.13 17.68 24.79
N HIS A 47 0.39 17.05 25.70
CA HIS A 47 -0.02 15.67 25.53
C HIS A 47 -0.97 15.47 24.33
N TRP A 48 -1.89 16.41 24.12
CA TRP A 48 -2.82 16.37 22.99
C TRP A 48 -2.08 16.55 21.66
N ALA A 49 -1.11 17.46 21.58
CA ALA A 49 -0.24 17.60 20.42
C ALA A 49 0.56 16.31 20.16
N PHE A 50 1.06 15.67 21.21
CA PHE A 50 1.73 14.37 21.11
C PHE A 50 0.79 13.28 20.55
N ILE A 51 -0.44 13.16 21.06
CA ILE A 51 -1.43 12.18 20.57
C ILE A 51 -1.74 12.44 19.09
N ASN A 52 -2.03 13.70 18.72
CA ASN A 52 -2.31 14.08 17.34
C ASN A 52 -1.11 13.80 16.43
N GLY A 53 0.12 14.05 16.89
CA GLY A 53 1.33 13.67 16.19
C GLY A 53 1.40 12.15 15.96
N VAL A 54 1.25 11.33 17.00
CA VAL A 54 1.32 9.86 16.85
C VAL A 54 0.26 9.35 15.87
N LYS A 55 -0.97 9.84 15.98
CA LYS A 55 -2.07 9.49 15.06
C LYS A 55 -1.80 9.98 13.64
N ALA A 56 -1.34 11.21 13.47
CA ALA A 56 -0.99 11.76 12.16
C ALA A 56 0.15 10.98 11.49
N PHE A 57 1.12 10.47 12.26
CA PHE A 57 2.13 9.57 11.73
C PHE A 57 1.50 8.27 11.20
N VAL A 58 0.68 7.60 12.02
CA VAL A 58 0.10 6.30 11.65
C VAL A 58 -0.85 6.44 10.46
N ASP A 59 -1.80 7.36 10.53
CA ASP A 59 -2.84 7.52 9.52
C ASP A 59 -2.34 8.25 8.26
N GLY A 60 -1.29 9.06 8.39
CA GLY A 60 -0.64 9.78 7.28
C GLY A 60 0.45 8.97 6.56
N TYR A 61 0.86 7.82 7.12
CA TYR A 61 1.90 6.97 6.54
C TYR A 61 1.68 6.60 5.06
N PRO A 62 0.45 6.25 4.60
CA PRO A 62 0.19 5.96 3.19
C PRO A 62 0.60 7.11 2.25
N GLY A 63 0.23 8.35 2.59
CA GLY A 63 0.60 9.52 1.81
C GLY A 63 2.10 9.83 1.88
N ALA A 64 2.69 9.72 3.07
CA ALA A 64 4.14 9.86 3.22
C ALA A 64 4.92 8.84 2.39
N SER A 65 4.41 7.61 2.30
CA SER A 65 5.00 6.55 1.47
C SER A 65 4.98 6.91 -0.02
N LEU A 66 3.91 7.53 -0.52
CA LEU A 66 3.81 7.96 -1.92
C LEU A 66 4.78 9.09 -2.25
N VAL A 67 4.95 10.06 -1.34
CA VAL A 67 6.01 11.08 -1.48
C VAL A 67 7.39 10.43 -1.45
N GLY A 68 7.61 9.43 -0.57
CA GLY A 68 8.84 8.63 -0.54
C GLY A 68 9.14 7.96 -1.89
N ILE A 69 8.15 7.30 -2.49
CA ILE A 69 8.27 6.68 -3.82
C ILE A 69 8.59 7.72 -4.88
N ARG A 70 7.86 8.84 -4.91
CA ARG A 70 8.08 9.91 -5.89
C ARG A 70 9.48 10.51 -5.77
N ARG A 71 9.95 10.81 -4.55
CA ARG A 71 11.33 11.27 -4.31
C ARG A 71 12.36 10.25 -4.80
N GLY A 72 12.14 8.97 -4.54
CA GLY A 72 12.98 7.88 -5.02
C GLY A 72 13.06 7.83 -6.55
N PHE A 73 11.92 7.92 -7.23
CA PHE A 73 11.82 7.95 -8.70
C PHE A 73 12.59 9.14 -9.28
N ARG A 74 12.37 10.34 -8.74
CA ARG A 74 13.08 11.55 -9.19
C ARG A 74 14.57 11.50 -8.94
N SER A 75 15.02 10.81 -7.88
CA SER A 75 16.45 10.65 -7.58
C SER A 75 17.23 9.89 -8.66
N ILE A 76 16.53 9.12 -9.50
CA ILE A 76 17.09 8.38 -10.63
C ILE A 76 16.61 8.91 -11.98
N GLY A 77 16.02 10.11 -12.03
CA GLY A 77 15.61 10.79 -13.26
C GLY A 77 14.24 10.40 -13.81
N VAL A 78 13.40 9.70 -13.04
CA VAL A 78 12.01 9.45 -13.39
C VAL A 78 11.16 10.63 -12.93
N GLU A 79 10.84 11.54 -13.85
CA GLU A 79 9.90 12.64 -13.58
C GLU A 79 8.43 12.17 -13.66
N ASP A 80 7.51 12.99 -13.17
CA ASP A 80 6.08 12.76 -13.37
C ASP A 80 5.78 12.62 -14.90
N ASN A 81 4.75 11.85 -15.23
CA ASN A 81 4.35 11.46 -16.59
C ASN A 81 5.36 10.57 -17.34
N SER A 82 6.41 10.11 -16.67
CA SER A 82 7.37 9.10 -17.18
C SER A 82 7.20 7.76 -16.47
N LEU A 83 7.78 6.71 -17.04
CA LEU A 83 7.78 5.35 -16.48
C LEU A 83 9.17 4.91 -16.03
N LEU A 84 9.24 4.30 -14.85
CA LEU A 84 10.31 3.45 -14.39
C LEU A 84 10.03 2.01 -14.81
N LEU A 85 10.90 1.44 -15.64
CA LEU A 85 10.84 0.05 -16.10
C LEU A 85 11.90 -0.78 -15.39
N PHE A 86 11.53 -1.99 -14.94
CA PHE A 86 12.48 -3.02 -14.54
C PHE A 86 12.47 -4.14 -15.57
N SER A 87 13.29 -4.00 -16.60
CA SER A 87 13.30 -4.94 -17.73
C SER A 87 13.85 -6.33 -17.38
N GLU A 88 14.71 -6.41 -16.36
CA GLU A 88 15.30 -7.65 -15.84
C GLU A 88 14.71 -8.07 -14.49
N LEU A 89 13.47 -7.64 -14.19
CA LEU A 89 12.82 -7.74 -12.88
C LEU A 89 13.48 -6.82 -11.84
N MET A 90 12.75 -6.51 -10.78
CA MET A 90 13.32 -5.75 -9.66
C MET A 90 14.18 -6.68 -8.80
N ASP A 91 15.39 -6.25 -8.49
CA ASP A 91 16.29 -6.95 -7.57
C ASP A 91 16.33 -6.28 -6.19
N SER A 92 17.06 -6.90 -5.26
CA SER A 92 17.23 -6.37 -3.91
C SER A 92 18.10 -5.12 -3.81
N ALA A 93 18.67 -4.58 -4.90
CA ALA A 93 19.51 -3.39 -4.86
C ALA A 93 18.71 -2.13 -4.47
N SER A 94 17.43 -2.10 -4.83
CA SER A 94 16.49 -1.02 -4.50
C SER A 94 15.83 -1.21 -3.14
N VAL A 95 15.74 -0.12 -2.37
CA VAL A 95 14.94 -0.07 -1.14
C VAL A 95 13.51 0.30 -1.53
N PHE A 96 12.75 -0.73 -1.94
CA PHE A 96 11.35 -0.64 -2.32
C PHE A 96 10.47 -1.53 -1.43
N LEU A 97 9.36 -1.00 -0.91
CA LEU A 97 8.46 -1.75 0.00
C LEU A 97 7.89 -3.00 -0.69
N THR A 98 8.21 -4.17 -0.14
CA THR A 98 7.71 -5.51 -0.53
C THR A 98 7.52 -5.78 -2.02
N ALA A 99 8.42 -5.25 -2.86
CA ALA A 99 8.48 -5.57 -4.29
C ALA A 99 8.62 -7.09 -4.54
N ASN A 100 8.34 -7.50 -5.77
CA ASN A 100 8.36 -8.91 -6.19
C ASN A 100 9.41 -9.10 -7.28
N THR A 101 9.84 -10.33 -7.48
CA THR A 101 10.88 -10.75 -8.42
C THR A 101 10.32 -11.70 -9.48
N ASP A 102 9.01 -11.59 -9.76
CA ASP A 102 8.25 -12.54 -10.58
C ASP A 102 7.60 -11.90 -11.83
N THR A 103 7.61 -10.57 -11.92
CA THR A 103 6.92 -9.81 -12.96
C THR A 103 7.73 -8.59 -13.39
N VAL A 104 7.66 -8.26 -14.68
CA VAL A 104 8.20 -7.00 -15.22
C VAL A 104 7.39 -5.83 -14.67
N TYR A 105 8.04 -4.83 -14.11
CA TYR A 105 7.40 -3.63 -13.57
C TYR A 105 7.47 -2.46 -14.55
N ALA A 106 6.38 -1.72 -14.69
CA ALA A 106 6.33 -0.38 -15.27
C ALA A 106 5.57 0.52 -14.28
N LEU A 107 6.29 1.42 -13.62
CA LEU A 107 5.77 2.23 -12.52
C LEU A 107 5.91 3.72 -12.87
N GLY A 108 5.02 4.58 -12.40
CA GLY A 108 5.18 6.02 -12.62
C GLY A 108 4.23 6.85 -11.78
N PHE A 109 4.41 8.16 -11.80
CA PHE A 109 3.41 9.11 -11.33
C PHE A 109 2.82 9.83 -12.52
N LEU A 110 1.53 10.15 -12.46
CA LEU A 110 0.89 11.04 -13.42
C LEU A 110 0.51 12.33 -12.70
N ASP A 111 0.84 13.46 -13.31
CA ASP A 111 0.45 14.79 -12.86
C ASP A 111 -0.80 15.24 -13.63
N LEU A 112 -1.90 15.40 -12.91
CA LEU A 112 -3.22 15.77 -13.40
C LEU A 112 -3.54 17.25 -13.16
N SER A 113 -2.60 18.03 -12.62
CA SER A 113 -2.82 19.45 -12.28
C SER A 113 -3.01 20.34 -13.51
N ASP A 114 -2.34 20.03 -14.61
CA ASP A 114 -2.48 20.72 -15.90
C ASP A 114 -3.59 20.13 -16.79
N GLY A 115 -4.32 19.12 -16.30
CA GLY A 115 -5.43 18.49 -16.99
C GLY A 115 -5.37 16.96 -16.99
N PRO A 116 -6.38 16.28 -17.53
CA PRO A 116 -6.47 14.83 -17.49
C PRO A 116 -5.36 14.16 -18.31
N MET A 117 -4.92 12.99 -17.84
CA MET A 117 -3.92 12.17 -18.52
C MET A 117 -4.54 10.92 -19.11
N ILE A 118 -4.07 10.52 -20.29
CA ILE A 118 -4.43 9.29 -20.98
C ILE A 118 -3.33 8.25 -20.72
N VAL A 119 -3.73 7.04 -20.34
CA VAL A 119 -2.87 5.85 -20.36
C VAL A 119 -3.44 4.84 -21.34
N ASP A 120 -2.76 4.65 -22.47
CA ASP A 120 -3.08 3.62 -23.46
C ASP A 120 -2.39 2.32 -23.06
N VAL A 121 -3.14 1.42 -22.42
CA VAL A 121 -2.64 0.11 -21.98
C VAL A 121 -2.81 -0.90 -23.12
N PRO A 122 -1.73 -1.50 -23.64
CA PRO A 122 -1.84 -2.47 -24.72
C PRO A 122 -2.22 -3.86 -24.18
N SER A 123 -2.78 -4.71 -25.04
CA SER A 123 -2.92 -6.13 -24.74
C SER A 123 -1.61 -6.89 -24.90
N ILE A 124 -1.43 -7.94 -24.10
CA ILE A 124 -0.42 -8.97 -24.31
C ILE A 124 -1.18 -10.29 -24.50
N PRO A 125 -0.88 -11.09 -25.54
CA PRO A 125 -1.55 -12.37 -25.74
C PRO A 125 -1.42 -13.30 -24.54
N ALA A 126 -2.44 -14.13 -24.32
CA ALA A 126 -2.35 -15.25 -23.38
C ALA A 126 -1.16 -16.16 -23.75
N PRO A 127 -0.42 -16.71 -22.77
CA PRO A 127 -0.74 -16.71 -21.35
C PRO A 127 -0.11 -15.52 -20.60
N SER A 128 0.14 -14.36 -21.19
CA SER A 128 0.60 -13.15 -20.47
C SER A 128 -0.56 -12.18 -20.22
N GLY A 129 -0.26 -10.96 -19.76
CA GLY A 129 -1.21 -9.88 -19.49
C GLY A 129 -0.66 -8.89 -18.46
N PHE A 130 -1.25 -7.69 -18.43
CA PHE A 130 -0.98 -6.71 -17.39
C PHE A 130 -1.85 -6.93 -16.16
N LEU A 131 -1.26 -6.75 -14.98
CA LEU A 131 -1.94 -6.43 -13.74
C LEU A 131 -1.59 -4.99 -13.40
N GLY A 132 -2.56 -4.10 -13.51
CA GLY A 132 -2.37 -2.67 -13.25
C GLY A 132 -3.33 -2.15 -12.19
N THR A 133 -2.87 -1.16 -11.44
CA THR A 133 -3.73 -0.34 -10.60
C THR A 133 -3.26 1.11 -10.56
N VAL A 134 -4.20 2.01 -10.30
CA VAL A 134 -3.95 3.42 -10.07
C VAL A 134 -4.49 3.78 -8.70
N ASP A 135 -3.62 4.36 -7.88
CA ASP A 135 -3.98 4.90 -6.57
C ASP A 135 -3.73 6.41 -6.53
N ASP A 136 -4.51 7.10 -5.73
CA ASP A 136 -4.31 8.52 -5.44
C ASP A 136 -3.20 8.75 -4.39
N MET A 137 -2.86 10.02 -4.10
CA MET A 137 -1.77 10.36 -3.16
C MET A 137 -2.03 10.02 -1.67
N TRP A 138 -3.07 9.23 -1.37
CA TRP A 138 -3.35 8.66 -0.04
C TRP A 138 -3.48 7.12 -0.07
N PHE A 139 -3.02 6.48 -1.16
CA PHE A 139 -3.24 5.06 -1.49
C PHE A 139 -4.73 4.67 -1.48
N ARG A 140 -5.60 5.54 -2.03
CA ARG A 140 -6.99 5.15 -2.30
C ARG A 140 -7.10 4.70 -3.75
N TRP A 141 -7.67 3.52 -3.93
CA TRP A 141 -7.89 2.91 -5.24
C TRP A 141 -8.78 3.78 -6.13
N ILE A 142 -8.33 3.99 -7.37
CA ILE A 142 -9.06 4.71 -8.42
C ILE A 142 -9.61 3.73 -9.45
N THR A 143 -8.73 2.93 -10.07
CA THR A 143 -9.10 1.95 -11.08
C THR A 143 -8.03 0.87 -11.21
N ASP A 144 -8.45 -0.31 -11.66
CA ASP A 144 -7.55 -1.34 -12.16
C ASP A 144 -7.35 -1.20 -13.68
N MET A 145 -6.25 -1.79 -14.17
CA MET A 145 -5.90 -1.86 -15.59
C MET A 145 -5.43 -3.28 -15.97
N GLY A 146 -5.59 -3.65 -17.23
CA GLY A 146 -5.24 -4.97 -17.74
C GLY A 146 -6.29 -6.01 -17.35
N LEU A 147 -5.83 -7.20 -16.93
CA LEU A 147 -6.70 -8.33 -16.60
C LEU A 147 -7.80 -7.98 -15.56
N PRO A 148 -7.50 -7.31 -14.43
CA PRO A 148 -8.52 -6.92 -13.44
C PRO A 148 -9.30 -5.67 -13.85
N GLY A 149 -8.77 -4.88 -14.77
CA GLY A 149 -9.38 -3.64 -15.22
C GLY A 149 -10.60 -3.84 -16.11
N PRO A 150 -11.29 -2.72 -16.46
CA PRO A 150 -12.40 -2.74 -17.38
C PRO A 150 -12.02 -3.22 -18.80
N ASP A 151 -10.75 -3.15 -19.20
CA ASP A 151 -10.27 -3.69 -20.48
C ASP A 151 -10.15 -5.22 -20.51
N ARG A 152 -10.17 -5.91 -19.35
CA ARG A 152 -10.08 -7.37 -19.24
C ARG A 152 -8.88 -7.98 -19.98
N GLY A 153 -7.77 -7.24 -20.06
CA GLY A 153 -6.55 -7.64 -20.76
C GLY A 153 -6.60 -7.51 -22.28
N HIS A 154 -7.69 -6.98 -22.85
CA HIS A 154 -7.80 -6.69 -24.29
C HIS A 154 -7.16 -5.35 -24.68
N GLY A 155 -6.63 -4.61 -23.70
CA GLY A 155 -6.07 -3.29 -23.90
C GLY A 155 -7.17 -2.22 -23.97
N GLY A 156 -6.82 -1.00 -23.57
CA GLY A 156 -7.79 0.07 -23.41
C GLY A 156 -7.13 1.41 -23.17
N ARG A 157 -7.94 2.47 -23.31
CA ARG A 157 -7.50 3.84 -23.07
C ARG A 157 -8.14 4.35 -21.80
N TYR A 158 -7.32 4.67 -20.82
CA TYR A 158 -7.75 5.13 -19.51
C TYR A 158 -7.59 6.64 -19.46
N LEU A 159 -8.65 7.36 -19.10
CA LEU A 159 -8.63 8.80 -18.89
C LEU A 159 -8.71 9.08 -17.40
N LEU A 160 -7.61 9.56 -16.83
CA LEU A 160 -7.51 9.91 -15.42
C LEU A 160 -7.69 11.41 -15.24
N VAL A 161 -8.74 11.78 -14.52
CA VAL A 161 -9.21 13.16 -14.40
C VAL A 161 -8.83 13.70 -13.02
N GLY A 162 -8.09 14.80 -13.00
CA GLY A 162 -7.74 15.51 -11.76
C GLY A 162 -8.96 16.20 -11.12
N PRO A 163 -8.89 16.52 -9.82
CA PRO A 163 -10.03 17.04 -9.04
C PRO A 163 -10.47 18.47 -9.43
N GLU A 164 -9.61 19.25 -10.06
CA GLU A 164 -9.88 20.65 -10.46
C GLU A 164 -10.24 20.81 -11.95
N PHE A 165 -10.40 19.70 -12.68
CA PHE A 165 -10.70 19.75 -14.11
C PHE A 165 -12.19 20.06 -14.37
N GLU A 166 -12.45 21.17 -15.06
CA GLU A 166 -13.79 21.66 -15.43
C GLU A 166 -14.03 21.63 -16.95
N GLY A 167 -13.12 21.02 -17.72
CA GLY A 167 -13.24 20.93 -19.17
C GLY A 167 -14.23 19.84 -19.62
N THR A 168 -14.56 19.86 -20.91
CA THR A 168 -15.43 18.83 -21.49
C THR A 168 -14.71 17.46 -21.54
N LEU A 169 -15.39 16.42 -21.05
CA LEU A 169 -14.96 15.03 -21.13
C LEU A 169 -15.37 14.39 -22.48
N PRO A 170 -14.73 13.28 -22.90
CA PRO A 170 -15.11 12.62 -24.15
C PRO A 170 -16.50 11.97 -24.07
N ASP A 171 -17.21 11.92 -25.20
CA ASP A 171 -18.49 11.22 -25.33
C ASP A 171 -18.34 9.69 -25.21
N GLY A 172 -17.15 9.17 -25.55
CA GLY A 172 -16.83 7.75 -25.41
C GLY A 172 -15.43 7.36 -25.86
N GLY A 173 -15.13 6.07 -25.77
CA GLY A 173 -13.85 5.49 -26.20
C GLY A 173 -12.72 5.54 -25.17
N PHE A 174 -13.05 5.86 -23.91
CA PHE A 174 -12.15 5.87 -22.76
C PHE A 174 -12.81 5.21 -21.54
N PHE A 175 -12.00 4.59 -20.69
CA PHE A 175 -12.35 4.28 -19.31
C PHE A 175 -12.01 5.49 -18.44
N VAL A 176 -13.03 6.28 -18.10
CA VAL A 176 -12.85 7.53 -17.35
C VAL A 176 -12.84 7.25 -15.85
N SER A 177 -11.87 7.80 -15.13
CA SER A 177 -11.78 7.69 -13.66
C SER A 177 -11.32 9.02 -13.05
N HIS A 178 -11.79 9.30 -11.84
CA HIS A 178 -11.55 10.58 -11.18
C HIS A 178 -10.65 10.41 -9.96
N SER A 179 -9.64 11.27 -9.86
CA SER A 179 -8.78 11.37 -8.69
C SER A 179 -9.24 12.47 -7.75
N ARG A 180 -9.01 12.29 -6.45
CA ARG A 180 -9.16 13.35 -5.43
C ARG A 180 -7.87 14.15 -5.22
N THR A 181 -6.79 13.75 -5.86
CA THR A 181 -5.44 14.33 -5.78
C THR A 181 -4.98 14.73 -7.18
N ASN A 182 -4.12 15.74 -7.26
CA ASN A 182 -3.47 16.18 -8.48
C ASN A 182 -2.50 15.14 -9.02
N ARG A 183 -1.90 14.31 -8.17
CA ARG A 183 -1.06 13.21 -8.61
C ARG A 183 -1.70 11.86 -8.33
N VAL A 184 -1.34 10.88 -9.15
CA VAL A 184 -1.70 9.48 -8.96
C VAL A 184 -0.49 8.62 -9.26
N ILE A 185 -0.35 7.50 -8.55
CA ILE A 185 0.66 6.49 -8.88
C ILE A 185 0.06 5.47 -9.85
N LEU A 186 0.80 5.17 -10.91
CA LEU A 186 0.52 4.10 -11.85
C LEU A 186 1.41 2.90 -11.51
N LEU A 187 0.79 1.78 -11.17
CA LEU A 187 1.48 0.54 -10.81
C LEU A 187 1.11 -0.54 -11.84
N LEU A 188 1.94 -0.73 -12.87
CA LEU A 188 1.76 -1.80 -13.84
C LEU A 188 2.78 -2.92 -13.63
N ARG A 189 2.29 -4.16 -13.71
CA ARG A 189 3.10 -5.36 -13.77
C ARG A 189 2.68 -6.19 -14.97
N ALA A 190 3.63 -6.82 -15.65
CA ALA A 190 3.37 -7.74 -16.74
C ALA A 190 3.92 -9.13 -16.44
N PHE A 191 3.13 -10.15 -16.77
CA PHE A 191 3.57 -11.53 -16.64
C PHE A 191 4.53 -11.94 -17.74
N MET A 192 5.59 -12.67 -17.38
CA MET A 192 6.48 -13.30 -18.35
C MET A 192 5.84 -14.56 -18.97
N ILE A 193 6.32 -14.97 -20.14
CA ILE A 193 5.94 -16.23 -20.79
C ILE A 193 7.17 -17.15 -20.72
N ASP A 194 7.06 -18.32 -20.11
CA ASP A 194 8.18 -19.28 -19.98
C ASP A 194 9.47 -18.63 -19.41
N ASN A 195 9.30 -17.73 -18.43
CA ASN A 195 10.37 -16.92 -17.81
C ASN A 195 11.10 -15.97 -18.79
N ASP A 196 10.47 -15.63 -19.91
CA ASP A 196 10.93 -14.65 -20.89
C ASP A 196 10.08 -13.35 -20.80
N PRO A 197 10.70 -12.18 -20.55
CA PRO A 197 10.00 -10.90 -20.48
C PRO A 197 9.73 -10.26 -21.86
N SER A 198 10.24 -10.80 -22.97
CA SER A 198 10.25 -10.15 -24.29
C SER A 198 8.88 -9.63 -24.74
N ALA A 199 7.81 -10.41 -24.56
CA ALA A 199 6.45 -9.98 -24.93
C ALA A 199 5.94 -8.81 -24.08
N ALA A 200 6.30 -8.76 -22.80
CA ALA A 200 5.99 -7.65 -21.91
C ALA A 200 6.81 -6.41 -22.28
N LEU A 201 8.11 -6.57 -22.54
CA LEU A 201 8.99 -5.47 -22.93
C LEU A 201 8.57 -4.84 -24.26
N ASP A 202 8.19 -5.66 -25.25
CA ASP A 202 7.61 -5.15 -26.50
C ASP A 202 6.35 -4.31 -26.24
N ALA A 203 5.44 -4.82 -25.42
CA ALA A 203 4.21 -4.10 -25.10
C ALA A 203 4.49 -2.75 -24.41
N ILE A 204 5.42 -2.72 -23.45
CA ILE A 204 5.77 -1.52 -22.69
C ILE A 204 6.50 -0.50 -23.57
N HIS A 205 7.56 -0.90 -24.28
CA HIS A 205 8.33 0.04 -25.11
C HIS A 205 7.54 0.54 -26.32
N ASN A 206 6.91 -0.38 -27.05
CA ASN A 206 6.40 -0.06 -28.39
C ASN A 206 4.94 0.37 -28.39
N ARG A 207 4.16 0.08 -27.34
CA ARG A 207 2.69 0.23 -27.39
C ARG A 207 2.06 0.90 -26.16
N LEU A 208 2.68 0.87 -24.98
CA LEU A 208 2.19 1.61 -23.82
C LEU A 208 2.44 3.11 -24.01
N ARG A 209 1.38 3.92 -23.94
CA ARG A 209 1.48 5.37 -24.13
C ARG A 209 0.88 6.15 -22.96
N ILE A 210 1.58 7.19 -22.54
CA ILE A 210 1.08 8.23 -21.63
C ILE A 210 1.02 9.52 -22.43
N SER A 211 -0.09 10.24 -22.37
CA SER A 211 -0.26 11.51 -23.09
C SER A 211 -1.30 12.40 -22.43
N HIS A 212 -1.24 13.71 -22.70
CA HIS A 212 -2.26 14.65 -22.24
C HIS A 212 -3.59 14.50 -23.00
N TYR A 213 -4.71 14.61 -22.28
CA TYR A 213 -6.03 14.73 -22.88
C TYR A 213 -6.28 16.16 -23.39
N THR A 214 -6.82 16.28 -24.59
CA THR A 214 -7.25 17.56 -25.17
C THR A 214 -8.78 17.62 -25.25
N PRO A 215 -9.45 18.52 -24.49
CA PRO A 215 -10.89 18.71 -24.59
C PRO A 215 -11.33 18.99 -26.03
N GLY A 216 -12.43 18.35 -26.47
CA GLY A 216 -12.90 18.48 -27.85
C GLY A 216 -12.11 17.69 -28.89
N GLY A 217 -11.10 16.92 -28.46
CA GLY A 217 -10.29 16.05 -29.30
C GLY A 217 -10.85 14.63 -29.38
N MET A 218 -9.94 13.65 -29.33
CA MET A 218 -10.28 12.24 -29.41
C MET A 218 -11.38 11.85 -28.40
N GLY A 219 -12.36 11.07 -28.86
CA GLY A 219 -13.51 10.64 -28.05
C GLY A 219 -14.66 11.63 -28.00
N THR A 220 -14.52 12.83 -28.58
CA THR A 220 -15.59 13.81 -28.72
C THR A 220 -16.14 13.80 -30.14
N ALA A 221 -17.46 13.67 -30.30
CA ALA A 221 -18.12 13.73 -31.58
C ALA A 221 -18.17 15.17 -32.11
N VAL A 222 -18.07 15.33 -33.44
CA VAL A 222 -18.29 16.62 -34.10
C VAL A 222 -19.67 17.19 -33.78
N ALA A 223 -20.67 16.32 -33.56
CA ALA A 223 -22.01 16.75 -33.14
C ALA A 223 -22.01 17.47 -31.79
N THR A 224 -21.20 17.04 -30.83
CA THR A 224 -21.05 17.67 -29.50
C THR A 224 -20.44 19.07 -29.62
N PHE A 225 -19.46 19.24 -30.51
CA PHE A 225 -18.97 20.57 -30.89
C PHE A 225 -20.07 21.43 -31.55
N LEU A 226 -20.80 20.89 -32.52
CA LEU A 226 -21.87 21.61 -33.22
C LEU A 226 -23.03 22.01 -32.30
N ALA A 227 -23.24 21.27 -31.20
CA ALA A 227 -24.21 21.60 -30.15
C ALA A 227 -23.73 22.72 -29.22
N GLY A 228 -22.43 23.05 -29.23
CA GLY A 228 -21.83 24.07 -28.37
C GLY A 228 -21.34 23.54 -27.01
N ASP A 229 -21.32 22.22 -26.82
CA ASP A 229 -21.01 21.58 -25.52
C ASP A 229 -19.51 21.22 -25.37
N SER A 230 -18.71 21.40 -26.43
CA SER A 230 -17.28 21.11 -26.45
C SER A 230 -16.55 21.99 -27.46
N PRO A 231 -15.27 22.35 -27.27
CA PRO A 231 -14.45 22.91 -28.34
C PRO A 231 -14.22 21.91 -29.48
N LEU A 232 -13.75 22.37 -30.64
CA LEU A 232 -13.23 21.50 -31.70
C LEU A 232 -11.71 21.51 -31.62
N ALA A 233 -11.12 20.37 -31.26
CA ALA A 233 -9.67 20.22 -31.24
C ALA A 233 -9.17 19.31 -32.37
N GLY A 234 -7.94 19.58 -32.82
CA GLY A 234 -7.21 18.67 -33.71
C GLY A 234 -6.70 17.43 -32.97
N PRO A 235 -6.04 16.49 -33.67
CA PRO A 235 -5.37 15.38 -33.01
C PRO A 235 -4.33 15.91 -32.02
N ALA A 236 -4.33 15.41 -30.79
CA ALA A 236 -3.25 15.68 -29.85
C ALA A 236 -1.92 15.18 -30.45
N PRO A 237 -0.80 15.92 -30.26
CA PRO A 237 0.49 15.41 -30.66
C PRO A 237 0.78 14.09 -29.95
N ALA A 238 1.35 13.13 -30.68
CA ALA A 238 1.82 11.89 -30.10
C ALA A 238 3.06 12.18 -29.25
N GLU A 239 2.90 12.22 -27.94
CA GLU A 239 4.02 12.28 -27.02
C GLU A 239 4.66 10.89 -26.91
N GLU A 240 5.99 10.87 -26.89
CA GLU A 240 6.73 9.63 -26.62
C GLU A 240 6.79 9.44 -25.10
N THR A 241 6.33 8.27 -24.64
CA THR A 241 6.47 7.91 -23.23
C THR A 241 7.95 7.81 -22.88
N ILE A 242 8.39 8.64 -21.94
CA ILE A 242 9.75 8.55 -21.42
C ILE A 242 9.81 7.32 -20.50
N ILE A 243 10.75 6.41 -20.78
CA ILE A 243 11.01 5.22 -19.98
C ILE A 243 12.44 5.29 -19.45
N VAL A 244 12.59 5.14 -18.14
CA VAL A 244 13.87 5.05 -17.43
C VAL A 244 14.05 3.62 -16.94
N GLU A 245 15.23 3.05 -17.15
CA GLU A 245 15.56 1.71 -16.66
C GLU A 245 15.93 1.75 -15.17
N GLY A 246 15.34 0.84 -14.40
CA GLY A 246 15.53 0.70 -12.95
C GLY A 246 16.21 -0.59 -12.52
N SER A 247 16.35 -1.58 -13.41
CA SER A 247 17.05 -2.83 -13.08
C SER A 247 18.48 -2.55 -12.66
N HIS A 248 18.93 -3.19 -11.58
CA HIS A 248 20.26 -3.01 -10.97
C HIS A 248 20.55 -1.59 -10.44
N VAL A 249 19.56 -0.69 -10.44
CA VAL A 249 19.71 0.66 -9.89
C VAL A 249 19.35 0.64 -8.41
N SER A 250 20.18 1.25 -7.56
CA SER A 250 19.90 1.40 -6.14
C SER A 250 19.32 2.78 -5.84
N PHE A 251 18.11 2.80 -5.29
CA PHE A 251 17.43 4.01 -4.83
C PHE A 251 16.49 3.69 -3.65
N ASN A 252 15.99 4.71 -2.98
CA ASN A 252 15.12 4.57 -1.82
C ASN A 252 13.73 5.15 -2.07
N THR A 253 12.70 4.35 -1.82
CA THR A 253 11.29 4.80 -1.83
C THR A 253 10.64 4.80 -0.46
N VAL A 254 11.35 4.33 0.56
CA VAL A 254 10.84 4.26 1.93
C VAL A 254 10.83 5.65 2.57
N PRO A 255 9.69 6.11 3.13
CA PRO A 255 9.65 7.38 3.83
C PRO A 255 10.51 7.36 5.10
N PRO A 256 11.04 8.51 5.51
CA PRO A 256 11.88 8.61 6.71
C PRO A 256 11.08 8.30 7.99
N SER A 257 11.80 7.98 9.06
CA SER A 257 11.23 7.70 10.39
C SER A 257 11.83 8.61 11.46
N ASP A 258 12.23 9.82 11.06
CA ASP A 258 12.74 10.89 11.92
C ASP A 258 12.00 12.21 11.63
N TRP A 259 12.55 13.35 12.05
CA TRP A 259 11.95 14.68 11.83
C TRP A 259 11.49 14.92 10.39
N SER A 260 12.25 14.44 9.40
CA SER A 260 11.95 14.68 7.98
C SER A 260 10.64 14.02 7.52
N TYR A 261 10.06 13.13 8.31
CA TYR A 261 8.71 12.61 8.09
C TYR A 261 7.65 13.73 8.07
N TRP A 262 7.77 14.73 8.95
CA TRP A 262 6.85 15.86 8.97
C TRP A 262 6.99 16.77 7.76
N GLU A 263 8.22 16.92 7.26
CA GLU A 263 8.51 17.67 6.03
C GLU A 263 7.93 16.95 4.80
N VAL A 264 7.99 15.61 4.78
CA VAL A 264 7.34 14.78 3.77
C VAL A 264 5.83 14.95 3.76
N LEU A 265 5.18 14.90 4.93
CA LEU A 265 3.73 15.16 5.01
C LEU A 265 3.39 16.60 4.63
N LYS A 266 4.25 17.56 4.99
CA LYS A 266 4.08 18.96 4.60
C LYS A 266 4.14 19.13 3.08
N GLU A 267 5.10 18.49 2.41
CA GLU A 267 5.18 18.45 0.94
C GLU A 267 3.88 17.90 0.34
N LEU A 268 3.39 16.74 0.81
CA LEU A 268 2.13 16.17 0.35
C LEU A 268 0.96 17.14 0.47
N ILE A 269 0.81 17.78 1.63
CA ILE A 269 -0.29 18.70 1.91
C ILE A 269 -0.21 19.97 1.05
N ASP A 270 0.98 20.42 0.68
CA ASP A 270 1.15 21.57 -0.21
C ASP A 270 0.96 21.23 -1.68
N ASP A 271 1.39 20.05 -2.12
CA ASP A 271 1.28 19.59 -3.50
C ASP A 271 -0.17 19.24 -3.89
N GLU A 272 -0.99 18.82 -2.93
CA GLU A 272 -2.33 18.28 -3.19
C GLU A 272 -3.48 19.24 -2.87
N PRO A 273 -4.63 19.19 -3.58
CA PRO A 273 -5.74 20.10 -3.37
C PRO A 273 -6.32 20.07 -1.95
N VAL A 274 -7.00 21.15 -1.56
CA VAL A 274 -7.71 21.21 -0.27
C VAL A 274 -8.79 20.12 -0.25
N GLY A 275 -8.85 19.35 0.84
CA GLY A 275 -9.83 18.26 1.00
C GLY A 275 -9.47 16.97 0.27
N SER A 276 -8.26 16.88 -0.30
CA SER A 276 -7.73 15.63 -0.86
C SER A 276 -7.60 14.55 0.20
N GLY A 277 -7.14 14.86 1.42
CA GLY A 277 -7.07 13.91 2.55
C GLY A 277 -8.39 13.72 3.31
N ASP A 278 -8.43 12.73 4.20
CA ASP A 278 -9.56 12.53 5.12
C ASP A 278 -9.64 13.70 6.14
N PRO A 279 -10.81 14.31 6.37
CA PRO A 279 -10.93 15.51 7.21
C PRO A 279 -10.35 15.37 8.62
N GLU A 280 -10.52 14.21 9.26
CA GLU A 280 -9.99 13.93 10.59
C GLU A 280 -8.46 13.92 10.59
N LEU A 281 -7.84 13.30 9.58
CA LEU A 281 -6.38 13.30 9.41
C LEU A 281 -5.87 14.72 9.16
N LEU A 282 -6.52 15.47 8.27
CA LEU A 282 -6.17 16.86 8.01
C LEU A 282 -6.31 17.73 9.27
N GLY A 283 -7.30 17.46 10.12
CA GLY A 283 -7.47 18.11 11.41
C GLY A 283 -6.34 17.80 12.39
N MET A 284 -5.89 16.54 12.47
CA MET A 284 -4.75 16.13 13.30
C MET A 284 -3.44 16.78 12.82
N LEU A 285 -3.22 16.87 11.51
CA LEU A 285 -2.09 17.58 10.91
C LEU A 285 -2.13 19.08 11.21
N ALA A 286 -3.30 19.71 11.06
CA ALA A 286 -3.48 21.12 11.37
C ALA A 286 -3.21 21.44 12.85
N ALA A 287 -3.62 20.54 13.77
CA ALA A 287 -3.37 20.68 15.21
C ALA A 287 -1.88 20.72 15.56
N VAL A 288 -1.01 20.15 14.72
CA VAL A 288 0.45 20.17 14.89
C VAL A 288 1.15 21.16 13.96
N GLY A 289 0.40 22.01 13.27
CA GLY A 289 0.94 23.10 12.44
C GLY A 289 1.14 22.75 10.96
N ILE A 290 0.70 21.59 10.49
CA ILE A 290 0.77 21.19 9.08
C ILE A 290 -0.56 21.51 8.40
N SER A 291 -0.56 22.48 7.50
CA SER A 291 -1.73 22.87 6.69
C SER A 291 -1.28 23.43 5.36
N LYS A 292 -2.11 23.28 4.31
CA LYS A 292 -1.80 23.77 2.97
C LYS A 292 -1.58 25.28 2.99
N GLY A 293 -0.51 25.74 2.34
CA GLY A 293 -0.20 27.16 2.17
C GLY A 293 0.26 27.90 3.43
N LYS A 294 0.42 27.21 4.56
CA LYS A 294 1.04 27.77 5.78
C LYS A 294 2.46 27.23 5.94
N GLU A 295 3.41 28.07 6.34
CA GLU A 295 4.75 27.62 6.66
C GLU A 295 4.73 26.65 7.86
N PHE A 296 5.43 25.52 7.74
CA PHE A 296 5.61 24.59 8.85
C PHE A 296 6.88 24.95 9.64
N ALA A 297 6.72 25.85 10.60
CA ALA A 297 7.79 26.36 11.46
C ALA A 297 7.43 26.19 12.96
N PRO A 298 7.42 24.96 13.49
CA PRO A 298 7.10 24.71 14.88
C PRO A 298 8.16 25.30 15.81
N ASP A 299 7.71 25.84 16.95
CA ASP A 299 8.60 26.31 18.00
C ASP A 299 9.41 25.14 18.64
N PRO A 300 10.45 25.42 19.45
CA PRO A 300 11.26 24.36 20.07
C PRO A 300 10.49 23.39 20.99
N ARG A 301 9.30 23.78 21.50
CA ARG A 301 8.45 22.89 22.30
C ARG A 301 7.73 21.91 21.38
N MET A 302 7.02 22.40 20.38
CA MET A 302 6.30 21.57 19.40
C MET A 302 7.26 20.64 18.64
N ARG A 303 8.45 21.13 18.27
CA ARG A 303 9.48 20.30 17.64
C ARG A 303 9.83 19.06 18.48
N ARG A 304 10.10 19.24 19.79
CA ARG A 304 10.41 18.12 20.70
C ARG A 304 9.25 17.13 20.81
N ILE A 305 8.02 17.62 20.87
CA ILE A 305 6.82 16.79 20.91
C ILE A 305 6.72 15.93 19.64
N LEU A 306 6.93 16.55 18.48
CA LEU A 306 6.82 15.90 17.18
C LEU A 306 7.98 14.93 16.89
N GLU A 307 9.19 15.18 17.40
CA GLU A 307 10.30 14.22 17.37
C GLU A 307 9.95 12.95 18.17
N GLN A 308 9.33 13.10 19.36
CA GLN A 308 8.84 11.95 20.12
C GLN A 308 7.67 11.25 19.44
N ALA A 309 6.76 12.02 18.84
CA ALA A 309 5.59 11.48 18.15
C ALA A 309 5.98 10.61 16.94
N VAL A 310 6.99 10.99 16.15
CA VAL A 310 7.50 10.13 15.06
C VAL A 310 8.12 8.85 15.62
N ALA A 311 8.94 8.95 16.66
CA ALA A 311 9.58 7.79 17.25
C ALA A 311 8.53 6.77 17.74
N VAL A 312 7.50 7.24 18.44
CA VAL A 312 6.41 6.40 18.96
C VAL A 312 5.48 5.92 17.85
N GLY A 313 5.13 6.78 16.89
CA GLY A 313 4.30 6.41 15.74
C GLY A 313 4.94 5.33 14.89
N ASN A 314 6.23 5.46 14.58
CA ASN A 314 6.99 4.47 13.84
C ASN A 314 7.10 3.14 14.60
N ALA A 315 7.37 3.19 15.92
CA ALA A 315 7.38 1.98 16.76
C ALA A 315 6.00 1.32 16.79
N THR A 316 4.92 2.11 16.86
CA THR A 316 3.53 1.63 16.87
C THR A 316 3.18 0.93 15.55
N ALA A 317 3.43 1.58 14.41
CA ALA A 317 3.19 0.99 13.08
C ALA A 317 3.96 -0.33 12.90
N ARG A 318 5.25 -0.33 13.28
CA ARG A 318 6.10 -1.52 13.26
C ARG A 318 5.57 -2.66 14.14
N THR A 319 5.10 -2.34 15.34
CA THR A 319 4.52 -3.34 16.25
C THR A 319 3.23 -3.92 15.68
N ILE A 320 2.31 -3.09 15.17
CA ILE A 320 1.06 -3.56 14.56
C ILE A 320 1.35 -4.47 13.35
N THR A 321 2.31 -4.11 12.50
CA THR A 321 2.69 -4.93 11.33
C THR A 321 3.32 -6.26 11.72
N PHE A 322 4.31 -6.27 12.62
CA PHE A 322 5.13 -7.47 12.86
C PHE A 322 4.69 -8.32 14.04
N ALA A 323 3.96 -7.74 14.98
CA ALA A 323 3.40 -8.40 16.14
C ALA A 323 1.94 -7.94 16.37
N PRO A 324 1.06 -8.16 15.39
CA PRO A 324 -0.36 -7.85 15.56
C PRO A 324 -0.90 -8.61 16.76
N ARG A 325 -1.87 -8.00 17.45
CA ARG A 325 -2.57 -8.66 18.55
C ARG A 325 -3.49 -9.76 18.00
N ASP A 326 -3.79 -10.76 18.81
CA ASP A 326 -4.66 -11.86 18.40
C ASP A 326 -6.10 -11.40 18.12
N ASP A 327 -6.57 -10.32 18.76
CA ASP A 327 -7.89 -9.71 18.54
C ASP A 327 -8.00 -8.91 17.24
N GLU A 328 -6.89 -8.65 16.54
CA GLU A 328 -6.92 -8.18 15.15
C GLU A 328 -7.35 -9.30 14.18
N GLU A 329 -7.23 -10.55 14.62
CA GLU A 329 -7.59 -11.77 13.90
C GLU A 329 -6.93 -11.91 12.51
N PHE A 330 -5.75 -11.33 12.27
CA PHE A 330 -5.10 -11.35 10.94
C PHE A 330 -4.68 -12.74 10.46
N SER A 331 -4.61 -13.75 11.34
CA SER A 331 -4.31 -15.13 10.97
C SER A 331 -5.28 -15.63 9.89
N TYR A 332 -4.73 -16.04 8.74
CA TYR A 332 -5.56 -16.51 7.62
C TYR A 332 -6.18 -17.88 7.92
N TYR A 333 -5.41 -18.77 8.54
CA TYR A 333 -5.90 -20.05 9.07
C TYR A 333 -5.99 -20.00 10.60
N PRO A 334 -6.97 -20.68 11.22
CA PRO A 334 -7.06 -20.76 12.68
C PRO A 334 -5.74 -21.25 13.31
N GLY A 335 -5.26 -20.48 14.30
CA GLY A 335 -4.02 -20.76 15.04
C GLY A 335 -2.72 -20.65 14.22
N SER A 336 -2.78 -20.10 13.00
CA SER A 336 -1.60 -19.97 12.12
C SER A 336 -0.84 -18.68 12.34
N ARG A 337 0.47 -18.70 12.04
CA ARG A 337 1.33 -17.53 11.94
C ARG A 337 1.34 -16.89 10.55
N TRP A 338 0.69 -17.55 9.57
CA TRP A 338 0.39 -16.94 8.28
C TRP A 338 -0.76 -15.94 8.42
N ILE A 339 -0.44 -14.66 8.20
CA ILE A 339 -1.37 -13.55 8.33
C ILE A 339 -1.73 -12.95 6.96
N ASN A 340 -2.94 -12.41 6.88
CA ASN A 340 -3.38 -11.53 5.80
C ASN A 340 -4.41 -10.53 6.35
N MET A 341 -3.96 -9.28 6.48
CA MET A 341 -4.77 -8.18 7.03
C MET A 341 -5.82 -7.64 6.04
N LEU A 342 -5.62 -7.80 4.73
CA LEU A 342 -6.57 -7.30 3.72
C LEU A 342 -7.92 -8.00 3.78
N PHE A 343 -7.99 -9.26 4.23
CA PHE A 343 -9.28 -9.95 4.38
C PHE A 343 -10.14 -9.41 5.55
N LYS A 344 -9.62 -8.50 6.37
CA LYS A 344 -10.38 -7.84 7.44
C LYS A 344 -11.14 -6.60 6.99
N GLY A 345 -10.57 -5.83 6.07
CA GLY A 345 -11.15 -4.56 5.64
C GLY A 345 -11.25 -4.41 4.13
N GLY A 346 -10.80 -5.37 3.33
CA GLY A 346 -10.72 -5.22 1.89
C GLY A 346 -9.68 -4.18 1.46
N TYR A 347 -9.75 -3.78 0.19
CA TYR A 347 -8.86 -2.78 -0.40
C TYR A 347 -9.14 -1.36 0.11
N ASP A 348 -10.36 -1.10 0.58
CA ASP A 348 -10.75 0.19 1.17
C ASP A 348 -10.62 0.23 2.69
N PHE A 349 -10.22 -0.89 3.32
CA PHE A 349 -10.08 -1.07 4.76
C PHE A 349 -11.38 -0.80 5.55
N LEU A 350 -12.56 -0.92 4.94
CA LEU A 350 -13.85 -0.75 5.63
C LEU A 350 -14.50 -2.11 5.90
N THR A 351 -14.61 -2.93 4.86
CA THR A 351 -15.42 -4.15 4.89
C THR A 351 -14.64 -5.31 4.31
N PRO A 352 -14.68 -6.51 4.92
CA PRO A 352 -14.09 -7.70 4.32
C PRO A 352 -14.50 -7.87 2.86
N PRO A 353 -13.60 -8.38 1.99
CA PRO A 353 -13.96 -8.67 0.61
C PRO A 353 -15.18 -9.60 0.57
N PRO A 354 -16.03 -9.54 -0.48
CA PRO A 354 -17.23 -10.36 -0.53
C PRO A 354 -16.91 -11.85 -0.66
N GLU A 355 -17.85 -12.68 -0.25
CA GLU A 355 -17.87 -14.11 -0.56
C GLU A 355 -18.33 -14.33 -2.00
N ILE A 356 -17.74 -15.33 -2.66
CA ILE A 356 -18.10 -15.75 -4.01
C ILE A 356 -18.70 -17.15 -3.90
N THR A 357 -19.98 -17.27 -4.24
CA THR A 357 -20.73 -18.52 -4.20
C THR A 357 -21.15 -18.94 -5.60
N PRO A 358 -21.60 -20.19 -5.81
CA PRO A 358 -22.17 -20.61 -7.09
C PRO A 358 -23.37 -19.76 -7.55
N ASP A 359 -24.08 -19.13 -6.61
CA ASP A 359 -25.28 -18.33 -6.87
C ASP A 359 -24.98 -16.82 -7.04
N GLY A 360 -23.74 -16.39 -6.81
CA GLY A 360 -23.31 -15.01 -7.02
C GLY A 360 -22.38 -14.45 -5.94
N VAL A 361 -22.41 -13.12 -5.79
CA VAL A 361 -21.57 -12.38 -4.84
C VAL A 361 -22.38 -12.08 -3.58
N VAL A 362 -21.84 -12.45 -2.42
CA VAL A 362 -22.44 -12.15 -1.11
C VAL A 362 -21.52 -11.17 -0.38
N ALA A 363 -21.93 -9.90 -0.31
CA ALA A 363 -21.21 -8.88 0.43
C ALA A 363 -21.45 -8.99 1.93
N TYR A 364 -20.43 -8.68 2.72
CA TYR A 364 -20.57 -8.48 4.16
C TYR A 364 -21.19 -7.11 4.44
N GLU A 365 -21.93 -6.99 5.54
CA GLU A 365 -22.38 -5.70 6.04
C GLU A 365 -21.18 -4.94 6.63
N GLY A 366 -20.95 -3.72 6.15
CA GLY A 366 -19.97 -2.81 6.75
C GLY A 366 -20.53 -2.16 8.01
N ASP A 367 -19.69 -1.96 9.02
CA ASP A 367 -20.02 -1.21 10.24
C ASP A 367 -19.76 0.29 10.12
N GLY A 368 -19.32 0.74 8.93
CA GLY A 368 -18.95 2.13 8.64
C GLY A 368 -17.60 2.56 9.23
N ALA A 369 -16.89 1.66 9.92
CA ALA A 369 -15.63 1.97 10.59
C ALA A 369 -14.43 1.38 9.84
N ARG A 370 -13.46 2.25 9.53
CA ARG A 370 -12.18 1.85 8.95
C ARG A 370 -11.39 0.99 9.92
N LYS A 371 -10.87 -0.13 9.42
CA LYS A 371 -9.97 -1.06 10.11
C LYS A 371 -8.57 -0.45 10.13
N ILE A 372 -8.36 0.56 10.98
CA ILE A 372 -7.12 1.37 11.03
C ILE A 372 -5.86 0.54 11.26
N ASP A 373 -5.95 -0.50 12.12
CA ASP A 373 -4.81 -1.38 12.41
C ASP A 373 -4.49 -2.28 11.20
N SER A 374 -5.50 -2.75 10.47
CA SER A 374 -5.29 -3.45 9.18
C SER A 374 -4.65 -2.53 8.13
N ARG A 375 -5.09 -1.26 8.05
CA ARG A 375 -4.55 -0.28 7.10
C ARG A 375 -3.07 -0.01 7.34
N ILE A 376 -2.67 0.28 8.59
CA ILE A 376 -1.25 0.51 8.87
C ILE A 376 -0.44 -0.79 8.80
N ALA A 377 -1.00 -1.92 9.23
CA ALA A 377 -0.35 -3.22 9.09
C ALA A 377 0.02 -3.52 7.63
N PHE A 378 -0.84 -3.12 6.69
CA PHE A 378 -0.65 -3.26 5.25
C PHE A 378 0.31 -2.22 4.66
N PHE A 379 0.04 -0.92 4.83
CA PHE A 379 0.82 0.13 4.14
C PHE A 379 2.21 0.36 4.74
N TYR A 380 2.47 -0.02 6.01
CA TYR A 380 3.81 0.13 6.58
C TYR A 380 4.88 -0.72 5.85
N PRO A 381 4.59 -1.98 5.46
CA PRO A 381 5.47 -2.79 4.63
C PRO A 381 5.12 -2.84 3.12
N ALA A 382 3.96 -2.38 2.66
CA ALA A 382 3.50 -2.58 1.28
C ALA A 382 3.12 -1.30 0.52
N THR A 383 3.24 -1.38 -0.81
CA THR A 383 2.90 -0.33 -1.77
C THR A 383 1.72 -0.74 -2.62
N GLY A 384 0.79 0.19 -2.81
CA GLY A 384 -0.38 0.04 -3.69
C GLY A 384 -1.49 -0.82 -3.09
N VAL A 385 -2.73 -0.60 -3.53
CA VAL A 385 -3.87 -1.41 -3.12
C VAL A 385 -4.87 -1.57 -4.27
N THR A 386 -5.50 -2.74 -4.38
CA THR A 386 -6.52 -2.99 -5.41
C THR A 386 -7.46 -4.10 -4.95
N PRO A 387 -8.74 -4.12 -5.38
CA PRO A 387 -9.61 -5.27 -5.21
C PRO A 387 -8.96 -6.59 -5.63
N ALA A 388 -8.11 -6.58 -6.65
CA ALA A 388 -7.46 -7.79 -7.17
C ALA A 388 -6.45 -8.43 -6.19
N MET A 389 -6.00 -7.70 -5.17
CA MET A 389 -5.11 -8.20 -4.12
C MET A 389 -5.85 -8.89 -2.96
N CYS A 390 -7.18 -8.73 -2.88
CA CYS A 390 -7.96 -9.25 -1.75
C CYS A 390 -9.34 -9.81 -2.14
N MET A 391 -9.58 -10.14 -3.40
CA MET A 391 -10.83 -10.78 -3.84
C MET A 391 -10.81 -12.30 -3.69
N ARG A 392 -12.00 -12.93 -3.64
CA ARG A 392 -12.17 -14.40 -3.65
C ARG A 392 -12.47 -14.96 -5.05
N LEU A 393 -11.77 -14.47 -6.07
CA LEU A 393 -11.92 -14.93 -7.45
C LEU A 393 -10.74 -15.79 -7.86
N THR A 394 -11.02 -16.88 -8.57
CA THR A 394 -10.01 -17.76 -9.15
C THR A 394 -9.56 -17.26 -10.52
N GLY A 395 -8.36 -17.65 -10.95
CA GLY A 395 -7.89 -17.38 -12.31
C GLY A 395 -7.44 -15.94 -12.59
N ILE A 396 -7.50 -15.05 -11.61
CA ILE A 396 -7.11 -13.65 -11.74
C ILE A 396 -6.49 -13.10 -10.44
N GLY A 397 -5.60 -12.13 -10.57
CA GLY A 397 -5.01 -11.41 -9.44
C GLY A 397 -3.94 -12.20 -8.69
N SER A 398 -3.68 -11.80 -7.46
CA SER A 398 -2.64 -12.41 -6.62
C SER A 398 -3.03 -12.35 -5.15
N GLN A 399 -2.71 -13.40 -4.40
CA GLN A 399 -2.97 -13.52 -2.97
C GLN A 399 -1.68 -13.71 -2.20
N TYR A 400 -1.67 -13.22 -0.97
CA TYR A 400 -0.46 -13.09 -0.16
C TYR A 400 -0.71 -13.69 1.22
N LEU A 401 0.26 -14.46 1.72
CA LEU A 401 0.36 -14.84 3.11
C LEU A 401 1.70 -14.33 3.64
N ILE A 402 1.66 -13.59 4.73
CA ILE A 402 2.86 -13.04 5.38
C ILE A 402 3.11 -13.83 6.65
N ALA A 403 4.36 -14.17 6.92
CA ALA A 403 4.79 -14.71 8.20
C ALA A 403 5.89 -13.81 8.78
N THR A 404 5.71 -13.40 10.03
CA THR A 404 6.69 -12.58 10.78
C THR A 404 7.35 -13.35 11.91
N ARG A 405 6.78 -14.52 12.24
CA ARG A 405 7.19 -15.42 13.31
C ARG A 405 7.17 -16.86 12.85
N ASP A 406 8.01 -17.68 13.46
CA ASP A 406 8.06 -19.12 13.26
C ASP A 406 6.93 -19.85 13.99
N ALA A 407 6.88 -21.18 13.86
CA ALA A 407 5.88 -22.05 14.47
C ALA A 407 5.82 -21.96 16.01
N ASN A 408 6.91 -21.56 16.67
CA ASN A 408 6.99 -21.36 18.11
C ASN A 408 6.54 -19.96 18.53
N GLY A 409 6.27 -19.08 17.56
CA GLY A 409 5.93 -17.69 17.80
C GLY A 409 7.16 -16.81 18.02
N GLU A 410 8.37 -17.28 17.74
CA GLU A 410 9.59 -16.46 17.79
C GLU A 410 9.76 -15.67 16.49
N PHE A 411 10.35 -14.48 16.57
CA PHE A 411 10.72 -13.74 15.36
C PHE A 411 11.85 -14.46 14.62
N PHE A 412 11.86 -14.37 13.28
CA PHE A 412 12.94 -14.95 12.49
C PHE A 412 14.31 -14.31 12.79
N ASP A 413 15.29 -15.16 13.04
CA ASP A 413 16.71 -14.84 13.24
C ASP A 413 17.50 -15.33 12.04
N GLY A 414 18.14 -14.42 11.30
CA GLY A 414 18.89 -14.75 10.09
C GLY A 414 20.13 -15.62 10.29
N ALA A 415 20.53 -15.89 11.53
CA ALA A 415 21.57 -16.87 11.85
C ALA A 415 21.04 -18.32 11.99
N ARG A 416 19.73 -18.53 12.07
CA ARG A 416 19.11 -19.84 12.25
C ARG A 416 18.58 -20.40 10.94
N ASP A 417 18.50 -21.72 10.89
CA ASP A 417 17.90 -22.46 9.80
C ASP A 417 16.40 -22.67 10.05
N TYR A 418 15.61 -22.51 8.99
CA TYR A 418 14.17 -22.71 8.98
C TYR A 418 13.74 -23.52 7.77
N ARG A 419 12.55 -24.11 7.88
CA ARG A 419 11.92 -24.89 6.82
C ARG A 419 10.45 -24.55 6.65
N ILE A 420 10.02 -24.44 5.40
CA ILE A 420 8.61 -24.34 5.00
C ILE A 420 8.31 -25.54 4.12
N THR A 421 7.17 -26.20 4.32
CA THR A 421 6.66 -27.22 3.41
C THR A 421 5.36 -26.72 2.80
N LEU A 422 5.36 -26.55 1.48
CA LEU A 422 4.16 -26.31 0.69
C LEU A 422 3.61 -27.69 0.26
N PRO A 423 2.43 -28.11 0.71
CA PRO A 423 1.85 -29.38 0.26
C PRO A 423 1.66 -29.41 -1.26
N ALA A 424 1.49 -30.62 -1.79
CA ALA A 424 1.08 -30.81 -3.19
C ALA A 424 -0.18 -29.99 -3.52
N ASP A 425 -0.41 -29.78 -4.82
CA ASP A 425 -1.56 -29.01 -5.32
C ASP A 425 -1.59 -27.56 -4.81
N ILE A 426 -0.42 -26.90 -4.78
CA ILE A 426 -0.27 -25.48 -4.42
C ILE A 426 -1.30 -24.65 -5.23
N PRO A 427 -2.15 -23.84 -4.57
CA PRO A 427 -3.36 -23.29 -5.16
C PRO A 427 -3.08 -22.07 -6.04
N GLN A 428 -2.43 -22.32 -7.17
CA GLN A 428 -2.08 -21.33 -8.18
C GLN A 428 -2.31 -21.92 -9.57
N SER A 429 -2.87 -21.15 -10.49
CA SER A 429 -2.95 -21.57 -11.90
C SER A 429 -1.84 -20.98 -12.76
N ARG A 430 -1.03 -20.07 -12.22
CA ARG A 430 0.05 -19.40 -12.95
C ARG A 430 1.43 -19.68 -12.37
N PHE A 431 1.73 -19.16 -11.18
CA PHE A 431 2.91 -19.52 -10.41
C PHE A 431 2.75 -19.14 -8.94
N TRP A 432 3.68 -19.59 -8.10
CA TRP A 432 3.84 -19.17 -6.72
C TRP A 432 5.28 -18.72 -6.46
N SER A 433 5.47 -17.90 -5.42
CA SER A 433 6.80 -17.46 -4.96
C SER A 433 6.84 -17.31 -3.44
N VAL A 434 7.97 -17.56 -2.82
CA VAL A 434 8.31 -17.19 -1.44
C VAL A 434 9.48 -16.21 -1.48
N ILE A 435 9.35 -15.05 -0.84
CA ILE A 435 10.38 -14.00 -0.83
C ILE A 435 10.68 -13.53 0.59
N LEU A 436 11.95 -13.25 0.88
CA LEU A 436 12.42 -12.69 2.15
C LEU A 436 12.55 -11.17 2.10
N TYR A 437 12.13 -10.51 3.18
CA TYR A 437 12.19 -9.05 3.32
C TYR A 437 12.88 -8.66 4.62
N ASP A 438 13.77 -7.69 4.56
CA ASP A 438 14.43 -7.10 5.75
C ASP A 438 13.39 -6.36 6.60
N ARG A 439 13.34 -6.60 7.92
CA ARG A 439 12.35 -5.96 8.81
C ARG A 439 12.58 -4.46 8.99
N GLN A 440 13.81 -3.97 8.81
CA GLN A 440 14.14 -2.56 8.99
C GLN A 440 13.63 -1.74 7.82
N THR A 441 14.02 -2.13 6.60
CA THR A 441 13.67 -1.43 5.35
C THR A 441 12.30 -1.83 4.83
N ARG A 442 11.83 -3.04 5.15
CA ARG A 442 10.65 -3.70 4.56
C ARG A 442 10.78 -3.93 3.05
N SER A 443 12.02 -3.89 2.57
CA SER A 443 12.41 -4.21 1.19
C SER A 443 13.00 -5.60 1.12
N MET A 444 13.21 -6.10 -0.10
CA MET A 444 13.82 -7.41 -0.31
C MET A 444 15.11 -7.54 0.50
N LEU A 445 15.27 -8.68 1.18
CA LEU A 445 16.46 -8.94 1.97
C LEU A 445 17.68 -8.98 1.04
N GLN A 446 18.64 -8.09 1.25
CA GLN A 446 19.87 -8.05 0.46
C GLN A 446 20.79 -9.19 0.90
N THR A 447 21.01 -10.15 -0.01
CA THR A 447 21.88 -11.32 0.17
C THR A 447 22.77 -11.50 -1.06
N ASP A 448 23.51 -12.59 -1.15
CA ASP A 448 24.27 -12.94 -2.37
C ASP A 448 23.32 -13.38 -3.50
N GLN A 449 22.05 -13.65 -3.20
CA GLN A 449 20.98 -13.87 -4.17
C GLN A 449 20.35 -12.51 -4.53
N PRO A 450 20.53 -11.99 -5.77
CA PRO A 450 19.98 -10.69 -6.15
C PRO A 450 18.46 -10.66 -6.04
N HIS A 451 17.82 -11.80 -6.31
CA HIS A 451 16.41 -12.08 -6.05
C HIS A 451 16.32 -13.01 -4.83
N PRO A 452 16.01 -12.52 -3.61
CA PRO A 452 15.89 -13.33 -2.40
C PRO A 452 14.53 -14.06 -2.39
N SER A 453 14.24 -14.75 -3.49
CA SER A 453 12.97 -15.35 -3.85
C SER A 453 13.16 -16.75 -4.41
N ILE A 454 12.19 -17.60 -4.16
CA ILE A 454 12.09 -18.92 -4.76
C ILE A 454 10.66 -19.14 -5.24
N GLY A 455 10.46 -19.73 -6.40
CA GLY A 455 9.12 -19.90 -6.94
C GLY A 455 9.07 -20.81 -8.15
N SER A 456 7.87 -21.28 -8.48
CA SER A 456 7.66 -22.22 -9.59
C SER A 456 8.04 -21.65 -10.95
N GLN A 457 8.09 -20.32 -11.10
CA GLN A 457 8.44 -19.66 -12.35
C GLN A 457 9.93 -19.81 -12.71
N THR A 458 10.81 -19.95 -11.71
CA THR A 458 12.26 -20.09 -11.92
C THR A 458 12.65 -21.41 -12.58
N GLY A 459 11.77 -22.43 -12.51
CA GLY A 459 12.03 -23.78 -13.03
C GLY A 459 13.13 -24.56 -12.30
N THR A 460 13.78 -23.98 -11.29
CA THR A 460 14.88 -24.61 -10.55
C THR A 460 14.39 -25.37 -9.32
N VAL A 461 13.24 -24.98 -8.77
CA VAL A 461 12.65 -25.59 -7.57
C VAL A 461 12.25 -27.04 -7.83
N LYS A 462 12.69 -27.93 -6.95
CA LYS A 462 12.37 -29.36 -7.02
C LYS A 462 11.26 -29.71 -6.04
N ALA A 463 10.23 -30.40 -6.52
CA ALA A 463 9.25 -31.04 -5.66
C ALA A 463 9.84 -32.32 -5.05
N ASN A 464 9.33 -32.69 -3.88
CA ASN A 464 9.55 -33.98 -3.24
C ASN A 464 8.76 -35.08 -3.99
N ASP A 465 9.05 -36.35 -3.71
CA ASP A 465 8.39 -37.50 -4.34
C ASP A 465 6.86 -37.53 -4.12
N ASP A 466 6.38 -36.95 -3.02
CA ASP A 466 4.96 -36.84 -2.69
C ASP A 466 4.26 -35.62 -3.33
N GLY A 467 4.98 -34.86 -4.16
CA GLY A 467 4.49 -33.65 -4.84
C GLY A 467 4.52 -32.38 -3.97
N SER A 468 4.88 -32.47 -2.68
CA SER A 468 5.12 -31.29 -1.85
C SER A 468 6.41 -30.57 -2.25
N THR A 469 6.59 -29.32 -1.83
CA THR A 469 7.83 -28.56 -2.02
C THR A 469 8.35 -28.09 -0.67
N THR A 470 9.57 -28.50 -0.33
CA THR A 470 10.26 -28.02 0.86
C THR A 470 11.16 -26.84 0.49
N ILE A 471 11.05 -25.73 1.21
CA ILE A 471 11.89 -24.55 1.09
C ILE A 471 12.71 -24.42 2.37
N HIS A 472 14.02 -24.24 2.22
CA HIS A 472 14.96 -24.00 3.30
C HIS A 472 15.32 -22.52 3.35
N ILE A 473 15.42 -21.96 4.55
CA ILE A 473 15.89 -20.60 4.77
C ILE A 473 17.02 -20.67 5.78
N GLY A 474 18.19 -20.11 5.46
CA GLY A 474 19.34 -20.15 6.35
C GLY A 474 20.56 -19.44 5.76
N PRO A 475 21.62 -19.18 6.54
CA PRO A 475 22.81 -18.50 6.06
C PRO A 475 23.59 -19.30 5.01
N THR A 476 23.43 -20.63 5.01
CA THR A 476 24.08 -21.55 4.08
C THR A 476 23.10 -22.57 3.55
N ALA A 477 23.22 -22.93 2.28
CA ALA A 477 22.39 -23.97 1.68
C ALA A 477 22.63 -25.33 2.34
N PRO A 478 21.58 -26.06 2.75
CA PRO A 478 21.70 -27.45 3.14
C PRO A 478 22.14 -28.31 1.94
N GLU A 479 22.98 -29.32 2.19
CA GLU A 479 23.48 -30.23 1.15
C GLU A 479 22.31 -30.89 0.39
N GLY A 480 22.30 -30.73 -0.94
CA GLY A 480 21.28 -31.30 -1.82
C GLY A 480 19.98 -30.48 -1.92
N ALA A 481 19.88 -29.35 -1.22
CA ALA A 481 18.74 -28.45 -1.24
C ALA A 481 19.07 -27.06 -1.83
N GLU A 482 20.16 -26.92 -2.59
CA GLU A 482 20.67 -25.64 -3.10
C GLU A 482 19.67 -24.92 -4.01
N THR A 483 18.85 -25.68 -4.76
CA THR A 483 17.79 -25.12 -5.60
C THR A 483 16.53 -24.75 -4.83
N ASN A 484 16.40 -25.21 -3.59
CA ASN A 484 15.25 -25.07 -2.72
C ASN A 484 15.56 -24.19 -1.50
N TRP A 485 16.54 -23.30 -1.63
CA TRP A 485 17.11 -22.54 -0.53
C TRP A 485 17.10 -21.03 -0.76
N LEU A 486 16.73 -20.30 0.29
CA LEU A 486 16.83 -18.85 0.39
C LEU A 486 17.87 -18.49 1.45
N GLN A 487 18.82 -17.64 1.05
CA GLN A 487 19.83 -17.15 1.96
C GLN A 487 19.21 -16.20 2.99
N SER A 488 19.55 -16.38 4.26
CA SER A 488 19.36 -15.38 5.32
C SER A 488 20.69 -14.82 5.79
N ILE A 489 20.67 -13.74 6.59
CA ILE A 489 21.89 -13.04 7.02
C ILE A 489 22.00 -13.04 8.55
N PRO A 490 23.06 -13.59 9.15
CA PRO A 490 23.29 -13.50 10.58
C PRO A 490 23.26 -12.06 11.09
N GLY A 491 22.57 -11.81 12.21
CA GLY A 491 22.39 -10.46 12.77
C GLY A 491 21.28 -9.63 12.11
N LYS A 492 20.62 -10.15 11.08
CA LYS A 492 19.39 -9.57 10.51
C LYS A 492 18.17 -10.38 10.94
N GLY A 493 17.03 -9.72 11.01
CA GLY A 493 15.74 -10.40 11.03
C GLY A 493 14.91 -10.02 9.82
N TYR A 494 14.06 -10.94 9.40
CA TYR A 494 13.29 -10.82 8.17
C TYR A 494 11.83 -11.22 8.41
N PHE A 495 11.00 -11.02 7.39
CA PHE A 495 9.68 -11.62 7.29
C PHE A 495 9.52 -12.28 5.91
N VAL A 496 8.62 -13.23 5.82
CA VAL A 496 8.43 -14.09 4.65
C VAL A 496 7.09 -13.78 4.03
N THR A 497 7.05 -13.64 2.70
CA THR A 497 5.78 -13.56 1.97
C THR A 497 5.67 -14.72 0.98
N LEU A 498 4.60 -15.51 1.11
CA LEU A 498 4.14 -16.46 0.09
C LEU A 498 3.15 -15.74 -0.81
N ARG A 499 3.39 -15.77 -2.12
CA ARG A 499 2.50 -15.24 -3.16
C ARG A 499 1.93 -16.36 -4.01
N LEU A 500 0.66 -16.27 -4.31
CA LEU A 500 -0.07 -17.16 -5.21
C LEU A 500 -0.67 -16.33 -6.34
N TYR A 501 -0.26 -16.57 -7.57
CA TYR A 501 -0.74 -15.84 -8.74
C TYR A 501 -1.81 -16.63 -9.46
N ASN A 502 -2.94 -15.97 -9.73
CA ASN A 502 -4.18 -16.60 -10.14
C ASN A 502 -4.57 -17.74 -9.18
N PRO A 503 -4.91 -17.42 -7.92
CA PRO A 503 -5.20 -18.42 -6.90
C PRO A 503 -6.31 -19.38 -7.32
N LEU A 504 -6.24 -20.63 -6.86
CA LEU A 504 -7.31 -21.62 -7.02
C LEU A 504 -8.27 -21.60 -5.82
N GLN A 505 -9.43 -22.24 -5.97
CA GLN A 505 -10.49 -22.26 -4.95
C GLN A 505 -9.99 -22.79 -3.60
N SER A 506 -9.05 -23.74 -3.61
CA SER A 506 -8.48 -24.35 -2.41
C SER A 506 -7.72 -23.39 -1.50
N PHE A 507 -7.32 -22.21 -2.00
CA PHE A 507 -6.83 -21.12 -1.17
C PHE A 507 -7.96 -20.45 -0.38
N PHE A 508 -9.09 -20.16 -1.03
CA PHE A 508 -10.20 -19.39 -0.46
C PHE A 508 -11.07 -20.21 0.49
N ASP A 509 -11.35 -21.47 0.15
CA ASP A 509 -12.07 -22.40 1.03
C ASP A 509 -11.19 -22.98 2.16
N LYS A 510 -9.90 -22.62 2.16
CA LYS A 510 -8.88 -23.00 3.14
C LYS A 510 -8.63 -24.51 3.23
N SER A 511 -8.98 -25.27 2.19
CA SER A 511 -8.68 -26.71 2.11
C SER A 511 -7.19 -27.00 1.86
N TRP A 512 -6.47 -26.07 1.22
CA TRP A 512 -5.01 -26.09 1.14
C TRP A 512 -4.40 -25.13 2.17
N ARG A 513 -3.34 -25.56 2.84
CA ARG A 513 -2.61 -24.76 3.85
C ARG A 513 -1.12 -25.07 3.81
N PRO A 514 -0.22 -24.07 3.73
CA PRO A 514 1.22 -24.31 3.89
C PRO A 514 1.54 -24.70 5.35
N SER A 515 2.65 -25.41 5.57
CA SER A 515 3.11 -25.61 6.94
C SER A 515 3.39 -24.27 7.62
N GLU A 516 3.35 -24.24 8.96
CA GLU A 516 4.04 -23.17 9.68
C GLU A 516 5.54 -23.22 9.35
N ILE A 517 6.22 -22.09 9.45
CA ILE A 517 7.67 -22.02 9.23
C ILE A 517 8.36 -22.59 10.48
N GLN A 518 9.02 -23.73 10.34
CA GLN A 518 9.63 -24.46 11.46
C GLN A 518 11.11 -24.08 11.61
N PRO A 519 11.62 -23.81 12.82
CA PRO A 519 13.06 -23.85 13.05
C PRO A 519 13.57 -25.30 12.85
N VAL A 520 14.78 -25.45 12.32
CA VAL A 520 15.41 -26.75 12.01
C VAL A 520 16.30 -27.22 13.17
#